data_AF-A0AA35TNB2-F1
#
_entry.id   AF-A0AA35TNB2-F1
#
_cell.length_a   1.000
_cell.length_b   1.000
_cell.length_c   1.000
_cell.angle_alpha   90.00
_cell.angle_beta   90.00
_cell.angle_gamma   90.00
#
_symmetry.space_group_name_H-M   'P 1'
#
loop_
_entity.id
_entity.type
_entity.pdbx_description
1 polymer ?
#
loop_
_entity_poly.entity_id
_entity_poly.type
_entity_poly.pdbx_seq_one_letter_code
_entity_poly.pdbx_strand_id
1 'polypeptide(L)'
;MDAVRKRYGINLEVMFPDTDEVEEMVRKKGLNLFYESVENRRLCCGIRKVHPINRMLGTLDGWITGLRQDQTETRRDAKIFEVDTQHSNILKINPLVDWTWDRLWGYIRANDVPYNKLLDAGYPSIGCAPCTRAVEAGQDARSGRWWWEHDTHKECGLHMDYKK
;
A
#
# COMPACT_ATOMS: atom_id res chain seq x y z
N MET A 1 -14.03 -1.12 -1.88
CA MET A 1 -14.06 0.04 -2.79
C MET A 1 -15.50 0.48 -3.06
N ASP A 2 -16.37 -0.41 -3.54
CA ASP A 2 -17.78 -0.04 -3.79
C ASP A 2 -18.56 0.47 -2.58
N ALA A 3 -18.36 -0.14 -1.40
CA ALA A 3 -18.98 0.34 -0.16
C ALA A 3 -18.60 1.81 0.14
N VAL A 4 -17.33 2.18 -0.08
CA VAL A 4 -16.82 3.55 0.11
C VAL A 4 -17.44 4.49 -0.91
N ARG A 5 -17.40 4.13 -2.21
CA ARG A 5 -18.02 4.89 -3.29
C ARG A 5 -19.50 5.18 -3.02
N LYS A 6 -20.27 4.17 -2.62
CA LYS A 6 -21.70 4.31 -2.29
C LYS A 6 -21.92 5.16 -1.04
N ARG A 7 -21.15 4.94 0.03
CA ARG A 7 -21.32 5.63 1.32
C ARG A 7 -21.02 7.13 1.25
N TYR A 8 -20.02 7.52 0.47
CA TYR A 8 -19.53 8.89 0.39
C TYR A 8 -19.91 9.60 -0.91
N GLY A 9 -20.57 8.91 -1.86
CA GLY A 9 -20.96 9.51 -3.13
C GLY A 9 -19.77 9.92 -4.01
N ILE A 10 -18.61 9.30 -3.83
CA ILE A 10 -17.37 9.65 -4.54
C ILE A 10 -17.11 8.69 -5.70
N ASN A 11 -16.75 9.24 -6.86
CA ASN A 11 -16.22 8.44 -7.95
C ASN A 11 -14.72 8.23 -7.73
N LEU A 12 -14.35 6.99 -7.43
CA LEU A 12 -12.95 6.61 -7.26
C LEU A 12 -12.27 6.53 -8.62
N GLU A 13 -11.19 7.27 -8.80
CA GLU A 13 -10.30 7.11 -9.94
C GLU A 13 -9.44 5.85 -9.73
N VAL A 14 -9.57 4.88 -10.63
CA VAL A 14 -8.91 3.59 -10.53
C VAL A 14 -7.84 3.50 -11.62
N MET A 15 -6.59 3.39 -11.18
CA MET A 15 -5.46 3.21 -12.08
C MET A 15 -5.23 1.73 -12.40
N PHE A 16 -4.98 1.45 -13.68
CA PHE A 16 -4.67 0.11 -14.18
C PHE A 16 -3.23 0.05 -14.69
N PRO A 17 -2.56 -1.10 -14.57
CA PRO A 17 -1.24 -1.28 -15.16
C PRO A 17 -1.30 -1.21 -16.68
N ASP A 18 -0.15 -0.92 -17.27
CA ASP A 18 0.01 -1.02 -18.72
C ASP A 18 -0.09 -2.49 -19.16
N THR A 19 -0.89 -2.75 -20.19
CA THR A 19 -1.16 -4.12 -20.66
C THR A 19 0.10 -4.75 -21.24
N ASP A 20 0.89 -4.01 -22.02
CA ASP A 20 2.07 -4.53 -22.70
C ASP A 20 3.15 -4.89 -21.66
N GLU A 21 3.36 -4.04 -20.64
CA GLU A 21 4.27 -4.33 -19.53
C GLU A 21 3.85 -5.60 -18.77
N VAL A 22 2.55 -5.78 -18.53
CA VAL A 22 2.03 -6.97 -17.84
C VAL A 22 2.19 -8.22 -18.69
N GLU A 23 1.86 -8.16 -19.98
CA GLU A 23 1.98 -9.28 -20.90
C GLU A 23 3.44 -9.73 -21.04
N GLU A 24 4.36 -8.79 -21.23
CA GLU A 24 5.79 -9.09 -21.34
C GLU A 24 6.31 -9.78 -20.06
N MET A 25 6.02 -9.20 -18.89
CA MET A 25 6.42 -9.76 -17.60
C MET A 25 5.90 -11.18 -17.41
N VAL A 26 4.60 -11.41 -17.65
CA VAL A 26 3.96 -12.72 -17.45
C VAL A 26 4.47 -13.75 -18.46
N ARG A 27 4.65 -13.39 -19.73
CA ARG A 27 5.18 -14.31 -20.75
C ARG A 27 6.62 -14.76 -20.44
N LYS A 28 7.44 -13.86 -19.91
CA LYS A 28 8.86 -14.15 -19.60
C LYS A 28 9.08 -14.83 -18.26
N LYS A 29 8.28 -14.50 -17.24
CA LYS A 29 8.53 -14.88 -15.83
C LYS A 29 7.40 -15.69 -15.19
N GLY A 30 6.28 -15.89 -15.89
CA GLY A 30 5.12 -16.59 -15.37
C GLY A 30 4.18 -15.71 -14.52
N LEU A 31 2.97 -16.23 -14.26
CA LEU A 31 1.91 -15.52 -13.52
C LEU A 31 2.29 -15.23 -12.06
N ASN A 32 3.04 -16.15 -11.45
CA ASN A 32 3.40 -16.13 -10.03
C ASN A 32 4.87 -15.80 -9.78
N LEU A 33 5.52 -15.07 -10.71
CA LEU A 33 6.95 -14.72 -10.65
C LEU A 33 7.42 -14.19 -9.28
N PHE A 34 6.53 -13.52 -8.54
CA PHE A 34 6.82 -12.89 -7.26
C PHE A 34 7.15 -13.87 -6.13
N TYR A 35 6.88 -15.18 -6.29
CA TYR A 35 7.36 -16.19 -5.36
C TYR A 35 8.80 -16.64 -5.62
N GLU A 36 9.33 -16.39 -6.81
CA GLU A 36 10.64 -16.90 -7.22
C GLU A 36 11.79 -16.06 -6.68
N SER A 37 11.59 -14.73 -6.54
CA SER A 37 12.61 -13.84 -5.99
C SER A 37 12.04 -12.49 -5.54
N VAL A 38 12.79 -11.81 -4.65
CA VAL A 38 12.50 -10.43 -4.23
C VAL A 38 12.52 -9.48 -5.44
N GLU A 39 13.41 -9.71 -6.40
CA GLU A 39 13.51 -8.93 -7.64
C GLU A 39 12.25 -9.07 -8.48
N ASN A 40 11.78 -10.30 -8.72
CA ASN A 40 10.54 -10.55 -9.47
C ASN A 40 9.32 -9.98 -8.73
N ARG A 41 9.29 -10.03 -7.39
CA ARG A 41 8.25 -9.36 -6.60
C ARG A 41 8.31 -7.84 -6.74
N ARG A 42 9.50 -7.23 -6.76
CA ARG A 42 9.69 -5.80 -7.02
C ARG A 42 9.23 -5.44 -8.42
N LEU A 43 9.58 -6.23 -9.44
CA LEU A 43 9.12 -6.06 -10.82
C LEU A 43 7.60 -6.09 -10.92
N CYS A 44 6.96 -7.13 -10.35
CA CYS A 44 5.50 -7.24 -10.30
C CYS A 44 4.85 -6.04 -9.60
N CYS A 45 5.39 -5.61 -8.45
CA CYS A 45 4.93 -4.40 -7.76
C CYS A 45 5.17 -3.13 -8.57
N GLY A 46 6.27 -3.06 -9.32
CA GLY A 46 6.63 -1.95 -10.20
C GLY A 46 5.54 -1.76 -11.24
N ILE A 47 5.37 -2.75 -12.11
CA ILE A 47 4.43 -2.74 -13.22
C ILE A 47 2.98 -2.63 -12.73
N ARG A 48 2.57 -3.45 -11.75
CA ARG A 48 1.14 -3.53 -11.35
C ARG A 48 0.67 -2.41 -10.44
N LYS A 49 1.56 -1.63 -9.85
CA LYS A 49 1.21 -0.66 -8.80
C LYS A 49 2.02 0.63 -8.87
N VAL A 50 3.35 0.57 -8.93
CA VAL A 50 4.17 1.78 -8.89
C VAL A 50 4.03 2.58 -10.17
N HIS A 51 4.26 1.96 -11.35
CA HIS A 51 4.15 2.63 -12.64
C HIS A 51 2.80 3.34 -12.85
N PRO A 52 1.63 2.70 -12.63
CA PRO A 52 0.35 3.37 -12.78
C PRO A 52 0.13 4.52 -11.77
N ILE A 53 0.61 4.38 -10.53
CA ILE A 53 0.51 5.46 -9.54
C ILE A 53 1.42 6.64 -9.91
N ASN A 54 2.65 6.38 -10.35
CA ASN A 54 3.59 7.43 -10.75
C ASN A 54 3.06 8.23 -11.94
N ARG A 55 2.40 7.58 -12.91
CA ARG A 55 1.70 8.27 -14.01
C ARG A 55 0.63 9.23 -13.50
N MET A 56 -0.15 8.84 -12.50
CA MET A 56 -1.17 9.70 -11.89
C MET A 56 -0.54 10.84 -11.09
N LEU A 57 0.38 10.53 -10.17
CA LEU A 57 1.03 11.52 -9.31
C LEU A 57 1.79 12.58 -10.11
N GLY A 58 2.34 12.23 -11.27
CA GLY A 58 2.99 13.19 -12.18
C GLY A 58 2.05 14.26 -12.75
N THR A 59 0.74 14.14 -12.55
CA THR A 59 -0.28 15.10 -13.02
C THR A 59 -0.87 15.96 -11.90
N LEU A 60 -0.45 15.74 -10.65
CA LEU A 60 -1.04 16.37 -9.45
C LEU A 60 -0.03 17.31 -8.79
N ASP A 61 -0.51 18.25 -7.97
CA ASP A 61 0.34 19.12 -7.14
C ASP A 61 0.56 18.54 -5.72
N GLY A 62 -0.21 17.51 -5.36
CA GLY A 62 -0.12 16.87 -4.06
C GLY A 62 -1.03 15.67 -3.88
N TRP A 63 -0.79 14.92 -2.80
CA TRP A 63 -1.53 13.70 -2.47
C TRP A 63 -1.63 13.45 -0.96
N ILE A 64 -2.72 12.80 -0.55
CA ILE A 64 -2.98 12.43 0.84
C ILE A 64 -2.75 10.93 1.00
N THR A 65 -2.00 10.53 2.02
CA THR A 65 -1.78 9.11 2.33
C THR A 65 -2.25 8.74 3.74
N GLY A 66 -2.61 7.47 3.93
CA GLY A 66 -2.98 6.92 5.24
C GLY A 66 -1.79 6.39 6.05
N LEU A 67 -0.58 6.94 5.84
CA LEU A 67 0.60 6.56 6.60
C LEU A 67 0.42 6.88 8.09
N ARG A 68 0.89 5.98 8.95
CA ARG A 68 0.96 6.16 10.40
C ARG A 68 2.30 5.68 10.93
N GLN A 69 2.83 6.35 11.94
CA GLN A 69 4.10 6.03 12.58
C GLN A 69 4.06 4.67 13.30
N ASP A 70 2.88 4.21 13.72
CA ASP A 70 2.67 2.95 14.43
C ASP A 70 2.71 1.69 13.55
N GLN A 71 2.89 1.84 12.23
CA GLN A 71 2.77 0.73 11.28
C GLN A 71 4.07 -0.04 11.03
N THR A 72 5.22 0.64 10.98
CA THR A 72 6.55 0.07 10.75
C THR A 72 7.63 0.99 11.30
N GLU A 73 8.81 0.45 11.59
CA GLU A 73 9.96 1.25 12.04
C GLU A 73 10.37 2.32 11.02
N THR A 74 10.32 1.99 9.72
CA THR A 74 10.64 2.90 8.62
C THR A 74 9.69 4.10 8.51
N ARG A 75 8.56 4.09 9.22
CA ARG A 75 7.55 5.15 9.19
C ARG A 75 7.56 6.03 10.43
N ARG A 76 8.40 5.74 11.44
CA ARG A 76 8.44 6.51 12.70
C ARG A 76 8.73 8.00 12.50
N ASP A 77 9.53 8.34 11.49
CA ASP A 77 9.92 9.72 11.21
C ASP A 77 8.99 10.43 10.20
N ALA A 78 7.91 9.77 9.77
CA ALA A 78 6.95 10.38 8.84
C ALA A 78 6.32 11.63 9.47
N LYS A 79 6.17 12.68 8.66
CA LYS A 79 5.60 13.97 9.08
C LYS A 79 4.20 14.17 8.51
N ILE A 80 3.43 15.10 9.08
CA ILE A 80 2.12 15.47 8.53
C ILE A 80 2.28 16.04 7.12
N PHE A 81 3.27 16.90 6.92
CA PHE A 81 3.59 17.49 5.62
C PHE A 81 4.99 17.06 5.19
N GLU A 82 5.08 16.53 3.97
CA GLU A 82 6.31 16.10 3.33
C GLU A 82 6.34 16.60 1.89
N VAL A 83 7.53 16.77 1.33
CA VAL A 83 7.71 16.97 -0.12
C VAL A 83 8.07 15.64 -0.74
N ASP A 84 7.27 15.20 -1.69
CA ASP A 84 7.54 13.97 -2.44
C ASP A 84 8.46 14.28 -3.63
N THR A 85 9.76 14.13 -3.39
CA THR A 85 10.80 14.39 -4.38
C THR A 85 10.84 13.38 -5.53
N GLN A 86 10.09 12.28 -5.45
CA GLN A 86 10.03 11.27 -6.51
C GLN A 86 9.02 11.61 -7.58
N HIS A 87 7.97 12.34 -7.19
CA HIS A 87 6.86 12.69 -8.05
C HIS A 87 6.83 14.20 -8.27
N SER A 88 7.92 14.76 -8.80
CA SER A 88 7.99 16.19 -9.16
C SER A 88 7.86 17.17 -8.00
N ASN A 89 8.31 16.80 -6.79
CA ASN A 89 8.26 17.63 -5.58
C ASN A 89 6.83 18.03 -5.16
N ILE A 90 5.85 17.16 -5.39
CA ILE A 90 4.47 17.40 -4.98
C ILE A 90 4.31 17.36 -3.46
N LEU A 91 3.28 18.04 -2.95
CA LEU A 91 2.97 18.02 -1.52
C LEU A 91 2.39 16.67 -1.10
N LYS A 92 2.99 16.00 -0.13
CA LYS A 92 2.47 14.78 0.48
C LYS A 92 1.94 15.08 1.88
N ILE A 93 0.69 14.71 2.14
CA ILE A 93 0.01 14.97 3.41
C ILE A 93 -0.38 13.65 4.08
N ASN A 94 0.03 13.47 5.32
CA ASN A 94 -0.25 12.28 6.14
C ASN A 94 -1.09 12.70 7.38
N PRO A 95 -2.41 12.91 7.22
CA PRO A 95 -3.24 13.47 8.31
C PRO A 95 -3.44 12.53 9.49
N LEU A 96 -3.13 11.24 9.32
CA LEU A 96 -3.26 10.21 10.35
C LEU A 96 -1.91 9.80 10.93
N VAL A 97 -0.84 10.54 10.67
CA VAL A 97 0.54 10.11 10.94
C VAL A 97 0.79 9.78 12.41
N ASP A 98 0.16 10.52 13.32
CA ASP A 98 0.21 10.37 14.79
C ASP A 98 -0.91 9.48 15.36
N TRP A 99 -1.78 8.93 14.52
CA TRP A 99 -2.88 8.09 15.00
C TRP A 99 -2.36 6.70 15.38
N THR A 100 -2.76 6.26 16.58
CA THR A 100 -2.61 4.87 17.01
C THR A 100 -3.70 3.99 16.41
N TRP A 101 -3.44 2.68 16.39
CA TRP A 101 -4.42 1.65 16.03
C TRP A 101 -5.75 1.82 16.78
N ASP A 102 -5.70 2.03 18.09
CA ASP A 102 -6.90 2.19 18.92
C ASP A 102 -7.68 3.46 18.59
N ARG A 103 -6.98 4.57 18.33
CA ARG A 103 -7.62 5.82 17.89
C ARG A 103 -8.30 5.65 16.54
N LEU A 104 -7.64 4.99 15.59
CA LEU A 104 -8.20 4.69 14.27
C LEU A 104 -9.48 3.85 14.40
N TRP A 105 -9.44 2.77 15.17
CA TRP A 105 -10.61 1.90 15.34
C TRP A 105 -11.72 2.56 16.14
N GLY A 106 -11.38 3.38 17.13
CA GLY A 106 -12.33 4.24 17.83
C GLY A 106 -13.09 5.14 16.85
N TYR A 107 -12.37 5.80 15.94
CA TYR A 107 -12.99 6.64 14.91
C TYR A 107 -13.84 5.84 13.93
N ILE A 108 -13.34 4.70 13.43
CA ILE A 108 -14.08 3.82 12.50
C ILE A 108 -15.43 3.43 13.09
N ARG A 109 -15.45 2.98 14.35
CA ARG A 109 -16.68 2.56 15.04
C ARG A 109 -17.60 3.73 15.35
N ALA A 110 -17.06 4.84 15.85
CA ALA A 110 -17.87 6.01 16.22
C ALA A 110 -18.55 6.69 15.01
N ASN A 111 -18.01 6.50 13.80
CA ASN A 111 -18.51 7.17 12.59
C ASN A 111 -19.04 6.18 11.54
N ASP A 112 -19.22 4.90 11.90
CA ASP A 112 -19.67 3.82 11.01
C ASP A 112 -18.91 3.83 9.66
N VAL A 113 -17.58 3.97 9.73
CA VAL A 113 -16.73 4.00 8.54
C VAL A 113 -16.68 2.58 7.95
N PRO A 114 -17.03 2.41 6.65
CA PRO A 114 -16.92 1.10 6.03
C PRO A 114 -15.46 0.66 5.96
N TYR A 115 -15.16 -0.53 6.50
CA TYR A 115 -13.83 -1.13 6.48
C TYR A 115 -13.84 -2.49 5.75
N ASN A 116 -12.66 -3.05 5.52
CA ASN A 116 -12.53 -4.33 4.83
C ASN A 116 -12.79 -5.50 5.78
N LYS A 117 -13.79 -6.34 5.51
CA LYS A 117 -14.16 -7.52 6.32
C LYS A 117 -13.03 -8.53 6.52
N LEU A 118 -11.99 -8.51 5.68
CA LEU A 118 -10.81 -9.33 5.91
C LEU A 118 -10.07 -8.97 7.21
N LEU A 119 -10.23 -7.74 7.72
CA LEU A 119 -9.70 -7.35 9.03
C LEU A 119 -10.30 -8.23 10.14
N ASP A 120 -11.59 -8.58 10.05
CA ASP A 120 -12.26 -9.48 11.00
C ASP A 120 -11.80 -10.94 10.82
N ALA A 121 -11.32 -11.29 9.62
CA ALA A 121 -10.82 -12.61 9.26
C ALA A 121 -9.31 -12.78 9.53
N GLY A 122 -8.70 -11.90 10.33
CA GLY A 122 -7.29 -12.00 10.71
C GLY A 122 -6.29 -11.44 9.69
N TYR A 123 -6.71 -10.52 8.81
CA TYR A 123 -5.82 -9.82 7.87
C TYR A 123 -5.55 -8.37 8.30
N PRO A 124 -4.68 -8.11 9.29
CA PRO A 124 -4.42 -6.76 9.80
C PRO A 124 -3.66 -5.86 8.81
N SER A 125 -2.99 -6.43 7.81
CA SER A 125 -2.40 -5.71 6.68
C SER A 125 -2.82 -6.34 5.37
N ILE A 126 -3.51 -5.59 4.51
CA ILE A 126 -4.12 -6.10 3.28
C ILE A 126 -3.37 -5.57 2.05
N GLY A 127 -3.02 -6.46 1.12
CA GLY A 127 -2.46 -6.15 -0.19
C GLY A 127 -3.14 -6.98 -1.29
N CYS A 128 -2.37 -7.36 -2.32
CA CYS A 128 -2.86 -8.25 -3.38
C CYS A 128 -3.13 -9.65 -2.80
N ALA A 129 -4.17 -10.32 -3.30
CA ALA A 129 -4.57 -11.66 -2.84
C ALA A 129 -3.41 -12.69 -2.77
N PRO A 130 -2.55 -12.85 -3.80
CA PRO A 130 -1.46 -13.84 -3.72
C PRO A 130 -0.31 -13.42 -2.79
N CYS A 131 -0.27 -12.15 -2.36
CA CYS A 131 0.83 -11.60 -1.56
C CYS A 131 0.40 -11.18 -0.15
N THR A 132 -0.82 -11.56 0.26
CA THR A 132 -1.37 -11.33 1.60
C THR A 132 -1.97 -12.61 2.20
N ARG A 133 -1.64 -12.92 3.45
CA ARG A 133 -2.29 -13.98 4.25
C ARG A 133 -2.75 -13.45 5.61
N ALA A 134 -3.65 -14.19 6.26
CA ALA A 134 -4.02 -13.95 7.65
C ALA A 134 -2.82 -14.21 8.58
N VAL A 135 -2.86 -13.61 9.77
CA VAL A 135 -1.86 -13.80 10.83
C VAL A 135 -2.55 -14.25 12.12
N GLU A 136 -1.79 -14.90 13.00
CA GLU A 136 -2.31 -15.29 14.32
C GLU A 136 -2.35 -14.08 15.27
N ALA A 137 -3.18 -14.19 16.31
CA ALA A 137 -3.25 -13.17 17.35
C ALA A 137 -1.87 -12.98 18.01
N GLY A 138 -1.43 -11.73 18.15
CA GLY A 138 -0.13 -11.37 18.74
C GLY A 138 1.06 -11.42 17.77
N GLN A 139 0.90 -11.93 16.54
CA GLN A 139 1.92 -11.80 15.51
C GLN A 139 2.01 -10.35 14.99
N ASP A 140 3.18 -9.99 14.46
CA ASP A 140 3.35 -8.72 13.76
C ASP A 140 2.30 -8.56 12.65
N ALA A 141 1.62 -7.40 12.63
CA ALA A 141 0.51 -7.13 11.73
C ALA A 141 0.89 -7.18 10.24
N ARG A 142 2.18 -7.05 9.90
CA ARG A 142 2.68 -7.11 8.52
C ARG A 142 3.36 -8.43 8.18
N SER A 143 3.50 -9.36 9.12
CA SER A 143 4.04 -10.71 8.87
C SER A 143 3.24 -11.50 7.82
N GLY A 144 1.98 -11.14 7.59
CA GLY A 144 1.13 -11.68 6.52
C GLY A 144 1.45 -11.16 5.12
N ARG A 145 2.39 -10.20 4.97
CA ARG A 145 2.81 -9.62 3.68
C ARG A 145 4.10 -10.27 3.22
N TRP A 146 4.14 -10.75 1.97
CA TRP A 146 5.33 -11.39 1.40
C TRP A 146 5.96 -12.39 2.38
N TRP A 147 5.13 -13.28 2.93
CA TRP A 147 5.47 -14.14 4.06
C TRP A 147 6.54 -15.19 3.74
N TRP A 148 6.80 -15.43 2.45
CA TRP A 148 7.84 -16.32 1.95
C TRP A 148 9.22 -15.65 1.86
N GLU A 149 9.31 -14.31 1.97
CA GLU A 149 10.58 -13.60 2.02
C GLU A 149 11.15 -13.59 3.46
N HIS A 150 12.40 -14.00 3.59
CA HIS A 150 13.21 -13.94 4.82
C HIS A 150 14.12 -12.69 4.79
N ASP A 151 14.23 -11.99 5.92
CA ASP A 151 15.20 -10.88 6.17
C ASP A 151 15.13 -9.63 5.27
N THR A 152 14.03 -9.41 4.55
CA THR A 152 13.88 -8.21 3.73
C THR A 152 13.12 -7.10 4.48
N HIS A 153 13.52 -5.84 4.25
CA HIS A 153 12.67 -4.70 4.58
C HIS A 153 11.39 -4.81 3.74
N LYS A 154 10.31 -5.27 4.36
CA LYS A 154 9.00 -5.52 3.72
C LYS A 154 8.25 -4.21 3.51
N GLU A 155 8.80 -3.33 2.68
CA GLU A 155 8.14 -2.09 2.30
C GLU A 155 7.63 -2.07 0.85
N CYS A 156 6.52 -1.35 0.72
CA CYS A 156 5.90 -1.07 -0.54
C CYS A 156 6.72 0.02 -1.24
N GLY A 157 7.16 -0.20 -2.48
CA GLY A 157 7.92 0.77 -3.28
C GLY A 157 7.25 2.13 -3.56
N LEU A 158 6.07 2.41 -2.98
CA LEU A 158 5.37 3.70 -3.09
C LEU A 158 5.85 4.75 -2.07
N HIS A 159 6.53 4.33 -1.00
CA HIS A 159 6.97 5.22 0.08
C HIS A 159 8.46 5.07 0.38
N MET A 160 9.19 4.40 -0.50
CA MET A 160 10.62 4.13 -0.35
C MET A 160 11.37 5.31 -0.95
N ASP A 161 12.10 6.09 -0.14
CA ASP A 161 13.06 7.04 -0.70
C ASP A 161 14.28 6.29 -1.26
N TYR A 162 14.37 6.18 -2.58
CA TYR A 162 15.50 5.51 -3.24
C TYR A 162 16.78 6.38 -3.23
N LYS A 163 16.74 7.60 -2.67
CA LYS A 163 17.87 8.55 -2.59
C LYS A 163 18.54 8.64 -1.21
N LYS A 164 18.36 7.66 -0.33
CA LYS A 164 19.18 7.55 0.90
C LYS A 164 20.29 6.51 0.74
#